data_AF-A0A835W464-F1
#
_entry.id   AF-A0A835W464-F1
#
_cell.length_a   1.000
_cell.length_b   1.000
_cell.length_c   1.000
_cell.angle_alpha   90.00
_cell.angle_beta   90.00
_cell.angle_gamma   90.00
#
_symmetry.space_group_name_H-M   'P 1'
#
loop_
_entity.id
_entity.type
_entity.pdbx_description
1 polymer ?
#
loop_
_entity_poly.entity_id
_entity_poly.type
_entity_poly.pdbx_seq_one_letter_code
_entity_poly.pdbx_strand_id
1 'polypeptide(L)'
;MAAYAHNDGAPDVSQAYQDNVLVKNWYEDRFQSQVASATGRSLKDLPTSERVVHKSLRPDQAVFQTTKQATEEKFLTTPPQAKVKKPSMYTEANVAERLQTYGLADGIHYTIGPNAATEAAKPAVHNLTTTNKEFFELKPEAARAADPDTFRASGPSQFAKTGLCVKSIRGEASDDANVAGGKGARGEISRRPGESGNPYGVSVFSDEYSKWGSAIQGMPLTETRARMQTKYFP
;
A
#
# COMPACT_ATOMS: atom_id res chain seq x y z
N MET A 1 -69.01 41.64 48.55
CA MET A 1 -69.28 40.26 49.00
C MET A 1 -68.72 39.33 47.96
N ALA A 2 -67.73 38.51 48.31
CA ALA A 2 -67.12 37.56 47.38
C ALA A 2 -68.11 36.43 47.09
N ALA A 3 -68.53 36.30 45.82
CA ALA A 3 -69.17 35.09 45.35
C ALA A 3 -68.09 34.00 45.29
N TYR A 4 -68.19 33.01 46.18
CA TYR A 4 -67.29 31.85 46.17
C TYR A 4 -67.61 30.99 44.94
N ALA A 5 -66.60 30.55 44.18
CA ALA A 5 -66.69 29.88 42.86
C ALA A 5 -67.44 28.52 42.80
N HIS A 6 -68.11 28.12 43.89
CA HIS A 6 -68.93 26.92 43.96
C HIS A 6 -70.37 27.20 44.45
N ASN A 7 -70.76 28.48 44.60
CA ASN A 7 -72.09 28.89 45.03
C ASN A 7 -72.86 29.55 43.88
N ASP A 8 -72.89 28.87 42.74
CA ASP A 8 -73.36 29.43 41.45
C ASP A 8 -74.81 29.07 41.10
N GLY A 9 -75.55 28.40 42.00
CA GLY A 9 -76.91 27.94 41.73
C GLY A 9 -77.82 27.98 42.95
N ALA A 10 -79.09 28.35 42.73
CA ALA A 10 -80.14 28.22 43.74
C ALA A 10 -80.72 26.78 43.72
N PRO A 11 -80.96 26.14 44.89
CA PRO A 11 -81.55 24.81 44.93
C PRO A 11 -83.00 24.84 44.44
N ASP A 12 -83.34 23.88 43.60
CA ASP A 12 -84.68 23.77 43.00
C ASP A 12 -85.63 22.96 43.92
N VAL A 13 -86.86 23.46 44.10
CA VAL A 13 -87.89 22.90 45.01
C VAL A 13 -88.90 22.00 44.27
N SER A 14 -88.58 21.55 43.07
CA SER A 14 -89.46 20.69 42.25
C SER A 14 -89.24 19.19 42.47
N GLN A 15 -90.28 18.39 42.15
CA GLN A 15 -90.29 16.93 42.32
C GLN A 15 -89.28 16.24 41.39
N ALA A 16 -88.68 15.14 41.86
CA ALA A 16 -87.82 14.26 41.07
C ALA A 16 -88.62 13.09 40.49
N TYR A 17 -88.37 12.75 39.22
CA TYR A 17 -89.05 11.68 38.49
C TYR A 17 -88.05 10.61 38.03
N GLN A 18 -88.54 9.46 37.55
CA GLN A 18 -87.70 8.41 36.94
C GLN A 18 -87.11 8.87 35.58
N ASP A 19 -86.05 8.21 35.13
CA ASP A 19 -85.28 8.48 33.89
C ASP A 19 -86.09 8.35 32.57
N ASN A 20 -87.27 7.75 32.65
CA ASN A 20 -88.23 7.71 31.54
C ASN A 20 -88.96 9.05 31.32
N VAL A 21 -89.08 9.89 32.36
CA VAL A 21 -89.74 11.20 32.27
C VAL A 21 -88.69 12.25 31.92
N LEU A 22 -88.91 12.98 30.82
CA LEU A 22 -87.95 13.92 30.23
C LEU A 22 -87.85 15.25 31.01
N VAL A 23 -87.48 15.18 32.29
CA VAL A 23 -87.37 16.33 33.20
C VAL A 23 -85.91 16.45 33.67
N LYS A 24 -85.35 17.67 33.58
CA LYS A 24 -84.00 18.00 34.07
C LYS A 24 -82.91 17.04 33.56
N ASN A 25 -82.41 16.17 34.43
CA ASN A 25 -81.20 15.35 34.24
C ASN A 25 -81.47 13.95 33.64
N TRP A 26 -82.65 13.74 33.03
CA TRP A 26 -83.06 12.45 32.49
C TRP A 26 -82.05 11.82 31.51
N TYR A 27 -81.31 12.66 30.77
CA TYR A 27 -80.35 12.21 29.76
C TYR A 27 -79.14 11.51 30.39
N GLU A 28 -78.47 12.15 31.36
CA GLU A 28 -77.33 11.56 32.05
C GLU A 28 -77.74 10.36 32.92
N ASP A 29 -78.92 10.44 33.55
CA ASP A 29 -79.46 9.33 34.35
C ASP A 29 -79.76 8.10 33.48
N ARG A 30 -80.24 8.31 32.24
CA ARG A 30 -80.44 7.24 31.26
C ARG A 30 -79.14 6.57 30.81
N PHE A 31 -78.03 7.30 30.65
CA PHE A 31 -76.75 6.66 30.35
C PHE A 31 -76.27 5.78 31.50
N GLN A 32 -76.41 6.28 32.72
CA GLN A 32 -76.00 5.55 33.92
C GLN A 32 -76.88 4.31 34.12
N SER A 33 -78.19 4.42 33.91
CA SER A 33 -79.12 3.29 33.98
C SER A 33 -78.89 2.27 32.86
N GLN A 34 -78.56 2.73 31.65
CA GLN A 34 -78.18 1.87 30.53
C GLN A 34 -76.91 1.06 30.84
N VAL A 35 -75.85 1.69 31.36
CA VAL A 35 -74.63 0.97 31.76
C VAL A 35 -74.92 0.01 32.92
N ALA A 36 -75.70 0.42 33.91
CA ALA A 36 -76.12 -0.45 35.02
C ALA A 36 -76.85 -1.70 34.50
N SER A 37 -77.82 -1.51 33.59
CA SER A 37 -78.59 -2.59 32.96
C SER A 37 -77.70 -3.52 32.13
N ALA A 38 -76.72 -2.99 31.40
CA ALA A 38 -75.78 -3.78 30.60
C ALA A 38 -74.88 -4.66 31.47
N THR A 39 -74.56 -4.21 32.70
CA THR A 39 -73.81 -5.01 33.69
C THR A 39 -74.70 -5.91 34.55
N GLY A 40 -76.03 -5.83 34.41
CA GLY A 40 -77.00 -6.62 35.20
C GLY A 40 -77.11 -6.22 36.68
N ARG A 41 -76.56 -5.06 37.07
CA ARG A 41 -76.57 -4.56 38.46
C ARG A 41 -77.44 -3.31 38.57
N SER A 42 -77.91 -3.01 39.79
CA SER A 42 -78.64 -1.77 40.02
C SER A 42 -77.70 -0.56 39.98
N LEU A 43 -78.20 0.60 39.57
CA LEU A 43 -77.45 1.87 39.53
C LEU A 43 -76.81 2.23 40.88
N LYS A 44 -77.46 1.84 41.98
CA LYS A 44 -77.01 2.13 43.35
C LYS A 44 -75.85 1.22 43.79
N ASP A 45 -75.76 0.03 43.22
CA ASP A 45 -74.79 -1.00 43.60
C ASP A 45 -73.52 -0.96 42.72
N LEU A 46 -73.40 0.01 41.81
CA LEU A 46 -72.21 0.20 40.99
C LEU A 46 -71.06 0.81 41.82
N PRO A 47 -69.82 0.28 41.71
CA PRO A 47 -68.64 0.89 42.31
C PRO A 47 -68.43 2.33 41.80
N THR A 48 -67.97 3.21 42.69
CA THR A 48 -67.73 4.63 42.36
C THR A 48 -66.79 4.81 41.17
N SER A 49 -65.75 3.98 41.04
CA SER A 49 -64.80 4.06 39.92
C SER A 49 -65.40 3.75 38.55
N GLU A 50 -66.50 2.99 38.49
CA GLU A 50 -67.22 2.70 37.24
C GLU A 50 -68.24 3.80 36.92
N ARG A 51 -68.75 4.50 37.94
CA ARG A 51 -69.76 5.55 37.80
C ARG A 51 -69.20 6.93 37.47
N VAL A 52 -68.03 7.26 38.03
CA VAL A 52 -67.48 8.63 37.99
C VAL A 52 -66.11 8.76 37.32
N VAL A 53 -65.46 7.66 36.97
CA VAL A 53 -64.17 7.67 36.27
C VAL A 53 -64.28 6.91 34.96
N HIS A 54 -63.65 7.43 33.92
CA HIS A 54 -63.39 6.66 32.70
C HIS A 54 -62.29 5.64 32.98
N LYS A 55 -62.62 4.57 33.72
CA LYS A 55 -61.70 3.44 33.95
C LYS A 55 -61.73 2.55 32.70
N SER A 56 -61.18 3.05 31.60
CA SER A 56 -61.25 2.41 30.28
C SER A 56 -60.34 1.20 30.12
N LEU A 57 -59.78 0.63 31.20
CA LEU A 57 -58.81 -0.46 31.09
C LEU A 57 -59.12 -1.55 32.11
N ARG A 58 -59.47 -2.73 31.60
CA ARG A 58 -59.36 -3.99 32.34
C ARG A 58 -57.90 -4.15 32.78
N PRO A 59 -57.60 -4.81 33.92
CA PRO A 59 -56.23 -5.08 34.34
C PRO A 59 -55.40 -5.79 33.24
N ASP A 60 -56.07 -6.56 32.37
CA ASP A 60 -55.47 -7.29 31.25
C ASP A 60 -55.15 -6.40 30.03
N GLN A 61 -55.63 -5.15 30.02
CA GLN A 61 -55.45 -4.17 28.93
C GLN A 61 -54.68 -2.94 29.37
N ALA A 62 -54.15 -2.93 30.60
CA ALA A 62 -53.44 -1.78 31.10
C ALA A 62 -52.17 -1.50 30.26
N VAL A 63 -52.08 -0.28 29.73
CA VAL A 63 -50.95 0.19 28.93
C VAL A 63 -49.79 0.51 29.88
N PHE A 64 -49.07 -0.53 30.30
CA PHE A 64 -47.87 -0.40 31.11
C PHE A 64 -46.64 -0.38 30.22
N GLN A 65 -46.35 0.77 29.60
CA GLN A 65 -45.13 0.94 28.83
C GLN A 65 -44.44 2.25 29.20
N THR A 66 -43.16 2.17 29.53
CA THR A 66 -42.33 3.37 29.69
C THR A 66 -41.83 3.87 28.34
N THR A 67 -41.55 5.17 28.22
CA THR A 67 -41.00 5.76 26.99
C THR A 67 -39.69 5.11 26.56
N LYS A 68 -38.86 4.66 27.52
CA LYS A 68 -37.62 3.93 27.26
C LYS A 68 -37.90 2.55 26.64
N GLN A 69 -38.82 1.77 27.22
CA GLN A 69 -39.21 0.47 26.68
C GLN A 69 -39.78 0.60 25.26
N ALA A 70 -40.64 1.59 25.01
CA ALA A 70 -41.18 1.84 23.67
C ALA A 70 -40.10 2.18 22.63
N THR A 71 -39.07 2.93 23.04
CA THR A 71 -37.98 3.32 22.15
C THR A 71 -37.05 2.15 21.86
N GLU A 72 -36.70 1.36 22.88
CA GLU A 72 -35.87 0.16 22.74
C GLU A 72 -36.57 -0.93 21.93
N GLU A 73 -37.87 -1.13 22.16
CA GLU A 73 -38.69 -2.04 21.36
C GLU A 73 -38.73 -1.59 19.91
N LYS A 74 -38.96 -0.30 19.64
CA LYS A 74 -38.96 0.25 18.27
C LYS A 74 -37.60 0.12 17.59
N PHE A 75 -36.51 0.32 18.33
CA PHE A 75 -35.14 0.17 17.82
C PHE A 75 -34.82 -1.29 17.46
N LEU A 76 -35.26 -2.24 18.28
CA LEU A 76 -35.05 -3.67 18.04
C LEU A 76 -35.98 -4.22 16.93
N THR A 77 -37.19 -3.70 16.83
CA THR A 77 -38.19 -4.15 15.83
C THR A 77 -38.04 -3.49 14.47
N THR A 78 -37.37 -2.33 14.39
CA THR A 78 -37.13 -1.63 13.12
C THR A 78 -35.68 -1.85 12.67
N PRO A 79 -35.42 -2.71 11.67
CA PRO A 79 -34.07 -2.89 11.18
C PRO A 79 -33.53 -1.58 10.57
N PRO A 80 -32.22 -1.33 10.66
CA PRO A 80 -31.61 -0.20 9.97
C PRO A 80 -31.75 -0.34 8.45
N GLN A 81 -31.76 0.79 7.74
CA GLN A 81 -31.77 0.76 6.28
C GLN A 81 -30.52 0.05 5.76
N ALA A 82 -30.72 -1.00 4.97
CA ALA A 82 -29.62 -1.73 4.35
C ALA A 82 -28.90 -0.85 3.33
N LYS A 83 -27.58 -1.02 3.20
CA LYS A 83 -26.79 -0.38 2.14
C LYS A 83 -27.14 -1.02 0.80
N VAL A 84 -28.04 -0.38 0.05
CA VAL A 84 -28.46 -0.88 -1.28
C VAL A 84 -27.39 -0.52 -2.32
N LYS A 85 -26.82 -1.54 -2.97
CA LYS A 85 -25.99 -1.39 -4.17
C LYS A 85 -26.83 -1.74 -5.39
N LYS A 86 -26.78 -0.91 -6.44
CA LYS A 86 -27.49 -1.20 -7.70
C LYS A 86 -26.88 -2.45 -8.36
N PRO A 87 -27.69 -3.38 -8.89
CA PRO A 87 -27.17 -4.49 -9.69
C PRO A 87 -26.38 -3.95 -10.87
N SER A 88 -25.16 -4.48 -11.08
CA SER A 88 -24.28 -4.13 -12.20
C SER A 88 -23.77 -5.40 -12.86
N MET A 89 -23.79 -5.44 -14.19
CA MET A 89 -23.15 -6.52 -14.97
C MET A 89 -21.62 -6.45 -14.87
N TYR A 90 -21.08 -5.25 -14.63
CA TYR A 90 -19.65 -5.00 -14.53
C TYR A 90 -19.25 -4.89 -13.06
N THR A 91 -18.33 -5.75 -12.66
CA THR A 91 -17.67 -5.77 -11.35
C THR A 91 -16.29 -5.11 -11.47
N GLU A 92 -15.73 -4.68 -10.34
CA GLU A 92 -14.39 -4.06 -10.32
C GLU A 92 -13.30 -4.99 -10.90
N ALA A 93 -13.44 -6.31 -10.70
CA ALA A 93 -12.51 -7.29 -11.24
C ALA A 93 -12.68 -7.53 -12.76
N ASN A 94 -13.91 -7.46 -13.29
CA ASN A 94 -14.18 -7.81 -14.68
C ASN A 94 -14.06 -6.62 -15.65
N VAL A 95 -14.11 -5.38 -15.14
CA VAL A 95 -14.26 -4.19 -15.98
C VAL A 95 -13.04 -3.95 -16.88
N ALA A 96 -11.82 -4.19 -16.39
CA ALA A 96 -10.60 -3.96 -17.16
C ALA A 96 -10.46 -4.95 -18.33
N GLU A 97 -10.64 -6.24 -18.06
CA GLU A 97 -10.60 -7.29 -19.09
C GLU A 97 -11.73 -7.12 -20.11
N ARG A 98 -12.95 -6.79 -19.64
CA ARG A 98 -14.08 -6.53 -20.54
C ARG A 98 -13.85 -5.32 -21.43
N LEU A 99 -13.30 -4.24 -20.89
CA LEU A 99 -12.97 -3.05 -21.67
C LEU A 99 -11.88 -3.35 -22.72
N GLN A 100 -10.87 -4.14 -22.36
CA GLN A 100 -9.80 -4.55 -23.28
C GLN A 100 -10.31 -5.48 -24.39
N THR A 101 -11.21 -6.41 -24.08
CA THR A 101 -11.75 -7.36 -25.06
C THR A 101 -12.68 -6.72 -26.09
N TYR A 102 -13.51 -5.76 -25.69
CA TYR A 102 -14.34 -5.00 -26.65
C TYR A 102 -13.52 -3.96 -27.43
N GLY A 103 -12.48 -3.38 -26.81
CA GLY A 103 -11.69 -2.33 -27.41
C GLY A 103 -12.49 -1.06 -27.69
N LEU A 104 -11.97 -0.23 -28.60
CA LEU A 104 -12.65 0.95 -29.12
C LEU A 104 -13.23 0.63 -30.49
N ALA A 105 -14.56 0.75 -30.63
CA ALA A 105 -15.21 0.49 -31.90
C ALA A 105 -14.99 1.66 -32.88
N ASP A 106 -14.81 1.36 -34.17
CA ASP A 106 -14.54 2.38 -35.20
C ASP A 106 -15.63 3.45 -35.27
N GLY A 107 -16.90 3.07 -35.12
CA GLY A 107 -18.04 3.99 -35.16
C GLY A 107 -18.11 4.98 -34.00
N ILE A 108 -17.40 4.72 -32.89
CA ILE A 108 -17.38 5.60 -31.70
C ILE A 108 -16.00 6.19 -31.41
N HIS A 109 -14.98 5.83 -32.18
CA HIS A 109 -13.57 6.14 -31.91
C HIS A 109 -13.34 7.63 -31.60
N TYR A 110 -13.94 8.53 -32.38
CA TYR A 110 -13.80 9.97 -32.18
C TYR A 110 -14.95 10.62 -31.40
N THR A 111 -16.09 9.93 -31.22
CA THR A 111 -17.28 10.49 -30.57
C THR A 111 -17.36 10.18 -29.07
N ILE A 112 -16.71 9.11 -28.62
CA ILE A 112 -16.68 8.71 -27.21
C ILE A 112 -15.87 9.67 -26.32
N GLY A 113 -14.97 10.47 -26.91
CA GLY A 113 -14.11 11.40 -26.18
C GLY A 113 -13.06 10.69 -25.30
N PRO A 114 -12.53 11.36 -24.26
CA PRO A 114 -11.55 10.76 -23.36
C PRO A 114 -12.20 9.61 -22.58
N ASN A 115 -11.53 8.45 -22.58
CA ASN A 115 -12.04 7.24 -21.94
C ASN A 115 -10.99 6.58 -21.02
N ALA A 116 -11.45 5.72 -20.12
CA ALA A 116 -10.58 5.06 -19.15
C ALA A 116 -9.48 4.19 -19.81
N ALA A 117 -9.73 3.65 -21.00
CA ALA A 117 -8.71 2.91 -21.75
C ALA A 117 -7.58 3.83 -22.24
N THR A 118 -7.91 5.04 -22.72
CA THR A 118 -6.93 6.03 -23.17
C THR A 118 -6.10 6.59 -22.02
N GLU A 119 -6.70 6.84 -20.85
CA GLU A 119 -5.95 7.29 -19.66
C GLU A 119 -5.02 6.19 -19.13
N ALA A 120 -5.49 4.93 -19.10
CA ALA A 120 -4.66 3.81 -18.67
C ALA A 120 -3.53 3.48 -19.66
N ALA A 121 -3.78 3.67 -20.97
CA ALA A 121 -2.79 3.40 -22.01
C ALA A 121 -1.75 4.53 -22.17
N LYS A 122 -2.03 5.74 -21.67
CA LYS A 122 -1.12 6.88 -21.80
C LYS A 122 0.07 6.69 -20.84
N PRO A 123 1.28 6.41 -21.33
CA PRO A 123 2.42 6.23 -20.47
C PRO A 123 2.76 7.57 -19.80
N ALA A 124 3.03 7.53 -18.49
CA ALA A 124 3.56 8.68 -17.78
C ALA A 124 5.00 8.94 -18.25
N VAL A 125 5.35 10.21 -18.48
CA VAL A 125 6.71 10.58 -18.85
C VAL A 125 7.56 10.72 -17.59
N HIS A 126 8.70 10.03 -17.55
CA HIS A 126 9.57 10.03 -16.36
C HIS A 126 10.36 11.34 -16.18
N ASN A 127 10.72 12.06 -17.25
CA ASN A 127 11.44 13.34 -17.21
C ASN A 127 12.69 13.37 -16.29
N LEU A 128 13.45 12.26 -16.25
CA LEU A 128 14.62 12.10 -15.36
C LEU A 128 15.96 12.38 -16.07
N THR A 129 16.02 13.41 -16.91
CA THR A 129 17.29 13.84 -17.54
C THR A 129 17.76 15.12 -16.87
N THR A 130 18.91 15.05 -16.19
CA THR A 130 19.52 16.23 -15.58
C THR A 130 20.15 17.09 -16.65
N THR A 131 20.23 18.39 -16.40
CA THR A 131 20.87 19.33 -17.33
C THR A 131 22.33 18.95 -17.61
N ASN A 132 23.09 18.52 -16.60
CA ASN A 132 24.47 18.07 -16.80
C ASN A 132 24.55 16.88 -17.76
N LYS A 133 23.67 15.88 -17.60
CA LYS A 133 23.63 14.73 -18.50
C LYS A 133 23.23 15.14 -19.93
N GLU A 134 22.24 16.02 -20.06
CA GLU A 134 21.80 16.53 -21.36
C GLU A 134 22.89 17.33 -22.09
N PHE A 135 23.59 18.22 -21.38
CA PHE A 135 24.58 19.13 -21.96
C PHE A 135 25.95 18.50 -22.20
N PHE A 136 26.38 17.51 -21.40
CA PHE A 136 27.73 16.95 -21.49
C PHE A 136 27.79 15.56 -22.11
N GLU A 137 26.66 14.85 -22.22
CA GLU A 137 26.59 13.54 -22.91
C GLU A 137 25.74 13.64 -24.17
N LEU A 138 24.43 13.90 -24.03
CA LEU A 138 23.47 13.78 -25.13
C LEU A 138 23.71 14.79 -26.26
N LYS A 139 23.81 16.08 -25.93
CA LYS A 139 24.04 17.15 -26.92
C LYS A 139 25.38 17.02 -27.65
N PRO A 140 26.53 16.86 -26.98
CA PRO A 140 27.81 16.77 -27.68
C PRO A 140 27.97 15.47 -28.47
N GLU A 141 27.38 14.36 -28.02
CA GLU A 141 27.36 13.12 -28.81
C GLU A 141 26.52 13.27 -30.08
N ALA A 142 25.31 13.84 -29.96
CA ALA A 142 24.48 14.15 -31.13
C ALA A 142 25.16 15.12 -32.10
N ALA A 143 25.87 16.13 -31.59
CA ALA A 143 26.61 17.09 -32.41
C ALA A 143 27.78 16.45 -33.17
N ARG A 144 28.57 15.59 -32.51
CA ARG A 144 29.66 14.84 -33.16
C ARG A 144 29.16 13.88 -34.23
N ALA A 145 27.99 13.28 -34.02
CA ALA A 145 27.36 12.40 -35.00
C ALA A 145 26.76 13.17 -36.19
N ALA A 146 26.22 14.37 -35.95
CA ALA A 146 25.64 15.21 -36.99
C ALA A 146 26.70 15.87 -37.89
N ASP A 147 27.84 16.28 -37.32
CA ASP A 147 28.97 16.86 -38.06
C ASP A 147 30.30 16.18 -37.68
N PRO A 148 30.63 15.06 -38.34
CA PRO A 148 31.85 14.31 -38.06
C PRO A 148 33.12 14.94 -38.66
N ASP A 149 32.99 15.98 -39.48
CA ASP A 149 34.14 16.59 -40.18
C ASP A 149 34.77 17.70 -39.32
N THR A 150 33.96 18.51 -38.65
CA THR A 150 34.45 19.60 -37.80
C THR A 150 34.85 19.15 -36.40
N PHE A 151 34.15 18.17 -35.81
CA PHE A 151 34.39 17.72 -34.43
C PHE A 151 35.41 16.59 -34.27
N ARG A 152 36.33 16.42 -35.23
CA ARG A 152 37.42 15.45 -35.09
C ARG A 152 38.47 15.94 -34.09
N ALA A 153 39.01 15.00 -33.32
CA ALA A 153 40.18 15.29 -32.50
C ALA A 153 41.35 15.67 -33.41
N SER A 154 41.87 16.88 -33.25
CA SER A 154 42.96 17.43 -34.07
C SER A 154 44.32 16.79 -33.80
N GLY A 155 44.43 15.88 -32.83
CA GLY A 155 45.70 15.26 -32.44
C GLY A 155 46.68 16.28 -31.83
N PRO A 156 48.01 16.06 -31.95
CA PRO A 156 49.01 16.96 -31.41
C PRO A 156 48.95 18.34 -32.09
N SER A 157 48.89 19.39 -31.28
CA SER A 157 48.96 20.76 -31.77
C SER A 157 50.36 21.05 -32.32
N GLN A 158 50.41 21.73 -33.47
CA GLN A 158 51.65 22.31 -34.01
C GLN A 158 52.25 23.37 -33.07
N PHE A 159 51.40 23.98 -32.24
CA PHE A 159 51.80 24.95 -31.23
C PHE A 159 51.66 24.33 -29.85
N ALA A 160 52.76 23.82 -29.29
CA ALA A 160 52.83 23.29 -27.95
C ALA A 160 53.95 23.99 -27.15
N LYS A 161 53.71 24.21 -25.86
CA LYS A 161 54.72 24.72 -24.91
C LYS A 161 55.45 23.56 -24.22
N THR A 162 55.87 22.57 -24.98
CA THR A 162 56.66 21.45 -24.47
C THR A 162 58.12 21.88 -24.30
N GLY A 163 58.50 22.22 -23.07
CA GLY A 163 59.85 22.67 -22.74
C GLY A 163 60.83 21.52 -22.51
N LEU A 164 61.47 21.04 -23.58
CA LEU A 164 62.53 20.03 -23.46
C LEU A 164 63.69 20.49 -22.56
N CYS A 165 63.92 21.80 -22.47
CA CYS A 165 64.91 22.41 -21.58
C CYS A 165 64.65 22.11 -20.09
N VAL A 166 63.40 21.88 -19.68
CA VAL A 166 63.07 21.51 -18.29
C VAL A 166 63.32 20.02 -18.07
N LYS A 167 63.02 19.19 -19.07
CA LYS A 167 63.25 17.74 -19.02
C LYS A 167 64.76 17.42 -18.99
N SER A 168 65.59 18.18 -19.70
CA SER A 168 67.03 17.97 -19.78
C SER A 168 67.80 18.27 -18.48
N ILE A 169 67.20 18.96 -17.49
CA ILE A 169 67.87 19.30 -16.23
C ILE A 169 68.18 18.07 -15.38
N ARG A 170 67.37 17.00 -15.47
CA ARG A 170 67.52 15.78 -14.64
C ARG A 170 67.98 14.53 -15.40
N GLY A 171 68.40 14.69 -16.65
CA GLY A 171 69.06 13.64 -17.42
C GLY A 171 68.13 12.67 -18.15
N GLU A 172 68.71 11.99 -19.13
CA GLU A 172 68.08 10.93 -19.92
C GLU A 172 68.11 9.60 -19.15
N ALA A 173 67.27 8.64 -19.55
CA ALA A 173 67.30 7.31 -18.96
C ALA A 173 68.66 6.65 -19.26
N SER A 174 69.26 6.00 -18.26
CA SER A 174 70.47 5.19 -18.48
C SER A 174 70.09 3.81 -19.03
N ASP A 175 70.87 3.31 -19.98
CA ASP A 175 70.77 1.96 -20.53
C ASP A 175 71.51 0.91 -19.67
N ASP A 176 71.93 1.28 -18.45
CA ASP A 176 72.65 0.40 -17.55
C ASP A 176 71.75 -0.71 -16.96
N ALA A 177 72.26 -1.94 -16.96
CA ALA A 177 71.64 -3.05 -16.26
C ALA A 177 71.85 -2.89 -14.75
N ASN A 178 70.77 -2.55 -14.03
CA ASN A 178 70.78 -2.56 -12.57
C ASN A 178 70.78 -4.00 -12.04
N VAL A 179 71.93 -4.44 -11.52
CA VAL A 179 72.08 -5.74 -10.86
C VAL A 179 71.54 -5.65 -9.43
N ALA A 180 70.59 -6.52 -9.09
CA ALA A 180 70.03 -6.58 -7.74
C ALA A 180 71.13 -6.93 -6.72
N GLY A 181 71.41 -6.01 -5.80
CA GLY A 181 72.32 -6.21 -4.68
C GLY A 181 71.62 -6.69 -3.40
N GLY A 182 72.39 -7.25 -2.47
CA GLY A 182 71.90 -7.70 -1.17
C GLY A 182 71.35 -9.14 -1.14
N LYS A 183 70.87 -9.56 0.04
CA LYS A 183 70.26 -10.89 0.25
C LYS A 183 68.76 -10.83 -0.07
N GLY A 184 68.19 -11.88 -0.68
CA GLY A 184 66.73 -11.96 -0.89
C GLY A 184 66.31 -12.97 -1.96
N ALA A 185 67.04 -13.03 -3.08
CA ALA A 185 66.89 -14.09 -4.06
C ALA A 185 67.86 -15.24 -3.75
N ARG A 186 67.34 -16.45 -3.52
CA ARG A 186 68.18 -17.64 -3.34
C ARG A 186 68.77 -18.08 -4.69
N GLY A 187 70.04 -17.76 -4.89
CA GLY A 187 70.79 -18.07 -6.11
C GLY A 187 71.42 -19.46 -6.13
N GLU A 188 72.11 -19.75 -7.23
CA GLU A 188 72.74 -21.04 -7.54
C GLU A 188 73.68 -21.55 -6.45
N ILE A 189 74.39 -20.67 -5.74
CA ILE A 189 75.30 -21.08 -4.66
C ILE A 189 74.55 -21.59 -3.43
N SER A 190 73.36 -21.05 -3.15
CA SER A 190 72.58 -21.36 -1.94
C SER A 190 71.62 -22.54 -2.11
N ARG A 191 71.32 -22.94 -3.35
CA ARG A 191 70.40 -24.05 -3.64
C ARG A 191 71.07 -25.38 -3.32
N ARG A 192 70.39 -26.22 -2.54
CA ARG A 192 70.90 -27.54 -2.12
C ARG A 192 69.79 -28.60 -2.06
N PRO A 193 70.12 -29.90 -2.07
CA PRO A 193 69.13 -30.95 -1.88
C PRO A 193 68.35 -30.76 -0.56
N GLY A 194 67.04 -31.02 -0.59
CA GLY A 194 66.19 -31.05 0.61
C GLY A 194 65.67 -29.69 1.11
N GLU A 195 65.71 -28.64 0.30
CA GLU A 195 65.08 -27.35 0.63
C GLU A 195 63.69 -27.16 0.04
N SER A 196 62.84 -26.43 0.75
CA SER A 196 61.53 -26.02 0.26
C SER A 196 61.69 -25.09 -0.95
N GLY A 197 61.24 -25.56 -2.12
CA GLY A 197 61.25 -24.81 -3.37
C GLY A 197 62.16 -25.38 -4.47
N ASN A 198 63.03 -26.34 -4.17
CA ASN A 198 63.82 -27.02 -5.20
C ASN A 198 63.00 -28.18 -5.83
N PRO A 199 63.07 -28.38 -7.16
CA PRO A 199 62.25 -29.38 -7.86
C PRO A 199 62.73 -30.83 -7.63
N TYR A 200 61.84 -31.79 -7.90
CA TYR A 200 62.17 -33.22 -7.99
C TYR A 200 63.11 -33.49 -9.18
N GLY A 201 63.64 -34.71 -9.29
CA GLY A 201 64.54 -35.16 -10.36
C GLY A 201 65.82 -35.81 -9.84
N VAL A 202 66.66 -36.32 -10.75
CA VAL A 202 67.90 -37.04 -10.39
C VAL A 202 69.12 -36.18 -10.71
N SER A 203 69.92 -35.86 -9.70
CA SER A 203 71.25 -35.26 -9.84
C SER A 203 72.25 -35.97 -8.94
N VAL A 204 73.49 -36.14 -9.43
CA VAL A 204 74.60 -36.74 -8.67
C VAL A 204 75.46 -35.65 -8.05
N PHE A 205 75.59 -34.50 -8.72
CA PHE A 205 76.40 -33.38 -8.25
C PHE A 205 75.52 -32.18 -7.84
N SER A 206 75.93 -31.47 -6.79
CA SER A 206 75.13 -30.38 -6.22
C SER A 206 75.17 -29.09 -7.05
N ASP A 207 76.24 -28.88 -7.82
CA ASP A 207 76.42 -27.77 -8.75
C ASP A 207 75.66 -27.95 -10.07
N GLU A 208 75.47 -29.20 -10.52
CA GLU A 208 74.51 -29.56 -11.57
C GLU A 208 73.07 -29.29 -11.09
N TYR A 209 72.74 -29.76 -9.88
CA TYR A 209 71.39 -29.61 -9.31
C TYR A 209 71.01 -28.14 -9.09
N SER A 210 71.95 -27.30 -8.65
CA SER A 210 71.66 -25.93 -8.23
C SER A 210 71.31 -24.96 -9.36
N LYS A 211 71.55 -25.35 -10.62
CA LYS A 211 71.25 -24.56 -11.82
C LYS A 211 69.87 -24.87 -12.42
N TRP A 212 68.98 -25.50 -11.65
CA TRP A 212 67.63 -25.84 -12.10
C TRP A 212 66.82 -24.66 -12.64
N GLY A 213 67.04 -23.44 -12.12
CA GLY A 213 66.37 -22.23 -12.59
C GLY A 213 66.68 -21.88 -14.05
N SER A 214 67.83 -22.32 -14.55
CA SER A 214 68.26 -22.14 -15.94
C SER A 214 67.93 -23.38 -16.79
N ALA A 215 68.03 -24.59 -16.22
CA ALA A 215 67.80 -25.85 -16.96
C ALA A 215 66.31 -26.18 -17.19
N ILE A 216 65.43 -25.80 -16.27
CA ILE A 216 63.99 -26.13 -16.30
C ILE A 216 63.14 -24.90 -16.68
N GLN A 217 63.79 -23.77 -16.98
CA GLN A 217 63.15 -22.47 -17.14
C GLN A 217 61.84 -22.54 -17.96
N GLY A 218 60.71 -22.24 -17.31
CA GLY A 218 59.37 -22.21 -17.93
C GLY A 218 58.57 -23.52 -17.89
N MET A 219 59.13 -24.63 -17.40
CA MET A 219 58.39 -25.90 -17.29
C MET A 219 57.34 -25.84 -16.16
N PRO A 220 56.11 -26.35 -16.37
CA PRO A 220 55.10 -26.40 -15.32
C PRO A 220 55.53 -27.36 -14.19
N LEU A 221 55.34 -26.94 -12.94
CA LEU A 221 55.75 -27.70 -11.75
C LEU A 221 55.04 -29.06 -11.59
N THR A 222 53.93 -29.29 -12.30
CA THR A 222 53.26 -30.58 -12.35
C THR A 222 54.09 -31.63 -13.09
N GLU A 223 54.88 -31.23 -14.09
CA GLU A 223 55.71 -32.14 -14.87
C GLU A 223 56.95 -32.60 -14.10
N THR A 224 57.55 -31.74 -13.26
CA THR A 224 58.65 -32.16 -12.36
C THR A 224 58.18 -33.23 -11.37
N ARG A 225 56.92 -33.13 -10.90
CA ARG A 225 56.29 -34.14 -10.05
C ARG A 225 55.92 -35.42 -10.80
N ALA A 226 55.54 -35.33 -12.07
CA ALA A 226 55.24 -36.52 -12.87
C ALA A 226 56.52 -37.31 -13.21
N ARG A 227 57.66 -36.63 -13.36
CA ARG A 227 58.95 -37.19 -13.77
C ARG A 227 59.96 -37.18 -12.62
N MET A 228 59.63 -37.84 -11.52
CA MET A 228 60.43 -37.77 -10.29
C MET A 228 61.84 -38.35 -10.41
N GLN A 229 62.05 -39.36 -11.26
CA GLN A 229 63.31 -40.09 -11.39
C GLN A 229 63.98 -39.88 -12.77
N THR A 230 63.76 -38.73 -13.40
CA THR A 230 64.33 -38.41 -14.71
C THR A 230 65.50 -37.44 -14.56
N LYS A 231 66.55 -37.61 -15.38
CA LYS A 231 67.64 -36.63 -15.49
C LYS A 231 67.24 -35.53 -16.49
N TYR A 232 67.01 -34.33 -15.96
CA TYR A 232 66.81 -33.09 -16.73
C TYR A 232 67.64 -31.94 -16.16
N PHE A 233 68.47 -32.23 -15.15
CA PHE A 233 69.54 -31.34 -14.72
C PHE A 233 70.77 -31.57 -15.61
N PRO A 234 71.66 -30.56 -15.74
CA PRO A 234 72.88 -30.65 -16.53
C PRO A 234 73.75 -31.89 -16.25
#